data_AF-A0A242MWR8-F1
#
_entry.id   AF-A0A242MWR8-F1
#
_cell.length_a   1.000
_cell.length_b   1.000
_cell.length_c   1.000
_cell.angle_alpha   90.00
_cell.angle_beta   90.00
_cell.angle_gamma   90.00
#
_symmetry.space_group_name_H-M   'P 1'
#
loop_
_entity.id
_entity.type
_entity.pdbx_description
1 polymer ?
#
loop_
_entity_poly.entity_id
_entity_poly.type
_entity_poly.pdbx_seq_one_letter_code
_entity_poly.pdbx_strand_id
1 'polypeptide(L)'
;MLAAGAVNARGFDVQCNYSHTLPDDAIVYPGKPGEAMVHEFFGNPNANAYTTYDSLNNNKVTTCNSAADVSAYWAPQLKRKSGIVFPTYQKTYYLNDQPVVPVQPIPPGLEMLAGDHMGTGPNPRVIPVLGRPVHNVDADELPA
;
A
#
# COMPACT_ATOMS: atom_id res chain seq x y z
N MET A 1 -21.36 -7.10 -30.39
CA MET A 1 -21.99 -7.00 -29.05
C MET A 1 -21.39 -8.09 -28.18
N LEU A 2 -20.41 -7.75 -27.34
CA LEU A 2 -19.89 -8.65 -26.32
C LEU A 2 -20.48 -8.19 -24.99
N ALA A 3 -21.24 -9.07 -24.35
CA ALA A 3 -21.81 -8.80 -23.05
C ALA A 3 -20.67 -8.62 -22.05
N ALA A 4 -20.57 -7.42 -21.47
CA ALA A 4 -19.79 -7.21 -20.27
C ALA A 4 -20.43 -8.06 -19.17
N GLY A 5 -19.75 -9.14 -18.78
CA GLY A 5 -20.14 -9.89 -17.60
C GLY A 5 -20.15 -8.94 -16.41
N ALA A 6 -21.32 -8.74 -15.81
CA ALA A 6 -21.46 -7.94 -14.61
C ALA A 6 -20.75 -8.67 -13.46
N VAL A 7 -19.46 -8.38 -13.28
CA VAL A 7 -18.76 -8.72 -12.05
C VAL A 7 -19.32 -7.78 -10.99
N ASN A 8 -20.15 -8.31 -10.09
CA ASN A 8 -20.59 -7.61 -8.88
C ASN A 8 -19.42 -7.49 -7.88
N ALA A 9 -18.29 -6.91 -8.30
CA ALA A 9 -17.23 -6.52 -7.39
C ALA A 9 -17.62 -5.17 -6.77
N ARG A 10 -18.23 -5.21 -5.58
CA ARG A 10 -18.53 -4.01 -4.77
C ARG A 10 -17.26 -3.35 -4.19
N GLY A 11 -16.08 -3.84 -4.58
CA GLY A 11 -14.79 -3.35 -4.11
C GLY A 11 -13.61 -4.09 -4.72
N PHE A 12 -12.44 -3.50 -4.52
CA PHE A 12 -11.14 -4.12 -4.72
C PHE A 12 -10.69 -4.70 -3.38
N ASP A 13 -10.09 -5.90 -3.39
CA ASP A 13 -9.59 -6.56 -2.18
C ASP A 13 -8.47 -7.53 -2.54
N VAL A 14 -7.36 -7.44 -1.81
CA VAL A 14 -6.19 -8.31 -2.01
C VAL A 14 -5.48 -8.56 -0.69
N GLN A 15 -4.99 -9.79 -0.51
CA GLN A 15 -4.07 -10.13 0.56
C GLN A 15 -2.73 -10.55 -0.04
N CYS A 16 -1.65 -9.93 0.41
CA CYS A 16 -0.31 -10.18 -0.09
C CYS A 16 0.61 -10.57 1.05
N ASN A 17 1.32 -11.70 0.90
CA ASN A 17 2.30 -12.13 1.89
C ASN A 17 3.50 -11.19 1.86
N TYR A 18 4.22 -11.11 2.98
CA TYR A 18 5.50 -10.42 3.06
C TYR A 18 6.43 -10.83 1.91
N SER A 19 7.12 -9.86 1.31
CA SER A 19 8.11 -10.08 0.26
C SER A 19 9.52 -9.84 0.78
N HIS A 20 9.85 -8.60 1.12
CA HIS A 20 11.21 -8.18 1.49
C HIS A 20 11.20 -6.84 2.25
N THR A 21 12.35 -6.46 2.80
CA THR A 21 12.55 -5.19 3.51
C THR A 21 13.59 -4.33 2.77
N LEU A 22 13.30 -3.06 2.49
CA LEU A 22 14.26 -2.11 1.93
C LEU A 22 14.05 -0.68 2.47
N PRO A 23 15.11 0.13 2.63
CA PRO A 23 15.04 1.57 2.91
C PRO A 23 14.71 2.40 1.65
N ASP A 24 13.65 2.00 0.93
CA ASP A 24 13.31 2.52 -0.40
C ASP A 24 11.88 3.07 -0.44
N ASP A 25 11.65 4.14 -1.21
CA ASP A 25 10.33 4.66 -1.52
C ASP A 25 10.35 5.28 -2.92
N ALA A 26 9.63 4.67 -3.87
CA ALA A 26 9.62 5.11 -5.26
C ALA A 26 8.80 6.39 -5.51
N ILE A 27 8.01 6.85 -4.54
CA ILE A 27 7.20 8.06 -4.65
C ILE A 27 7.90 9.24 -3.97
N VAL A 28 8.40 9.05 -2.74
CA VAL A 28 9.04 10.12 -1.96
C VAL A 28 10.53 10.29 -2.32
N TYR A 29 11.24 9.19 -2.58
CA TYR A 29 12.68 9.17 -2.93
C TYR A 29 12.96 8.40 -4.23
N PRO A 30 12.32 8.79 -5.37
CA PRO A 30 12.47 8.08 -6.63
C PRO A 30 13.92 8.02 -7.08
N GLY A 31 14.39 6.81 -7.41
CA GLY A 31 15.74 6.54 -7.92
C GLY A 31 16.86 6.70 -6.89
N LYS A 32 16.53 6.79 -5.59
CA LYS A 32 17.50 6.95 -4.49
C LYS A 32 17.43 5.77 -3.51
N PRO A 33 18.04 4.61 -3.84
CA PRO A 33 18.06 3.46 -2.95
C PRO A 33 18.69 3.79 -1.60
N GLY A 34 18.01 3.41 -0.53
CA GLY A 34 18.50 3.58 0.84
C GLY A 34 18.38 4.97 1.46
N GLU A 35 17.75 5.93 0.77
CA GLU A 35 17.52 7.28 1.34
C GLU A 35 16.16 7.43 2.05
N ALA A 36 15.23 6.48 1.86
CA ALA A 36 13.94 6.50 2.55
C ALA A 36 14.03 5.84 3.94
N MET A 37 12.95 5.95 4.71
CA MET A 37 12.77 5.09 5.89
C MET A 37 12.65 3.62 5.48
N VAL A 38 12.89 2.71 6.43
CA VAL A 38 12.81 1.27 6.17
C VAL A 38 11.35 0.84 6.00
N HIS A 39 11.07 0.19 4.88
CA HIS A 39 9.76 -0.35 4.55
C HIS A 39 9.77 -1.87 4.44
N GLU A 40 8.67 -2.48 4.86
CA GLU A 40 8.31 -3.87 4.56
C GLU A 40 7.42 -3.88 3.31
N PHE A 41 7.83 -4.64 2.28
CA PHE A 41 7.16 -4.71 0.98
C PHE A 41 6.30 -5.97 0.84
N PHE A 42 5.21 -5.83 0.10
CA PHE A 42 4.24 -6.88 -0.23
C PHE A 42 3.80 -6.75 -1.70
N GLY A 43 3.31 -7.84 -2.27
CA GLY A 43 2.86 -7.89 -3.67
C GLY A 43 4.03 -8.13 -4.61
N ASN A 44 4.34 -7.16 -5.48
CA ASN A 44 5.40 -7.31 -6.46
C ASN A 44 6.79 -7.43 -5.79
N PRO A 45 7.52 -8.55 -5.92
CA PRO A 45 8.76 -8.75 -5.20
C PRO A 45 9.94 -7.94 -5.75
N ASN A 46 9.78 -7.27 -6.89
CA ASN A 46 10.81 -6.40 -7.47
C ASN A 46 10.59 -4.92 -7.14
N ALA A 47 9.64 -4.60 -6.25
CA ALA A 47 9.47 -3.24 -5.75
C ALA A 47 10.76 -2.76 -5.05
N ASN A 48 11.14 -1.51 -5.30
CA ASN A 48 12.31 -0.80 -4.78
C ASN A 48 12.25 0.69 -5.20
N ALA A 49 13.28 1.48 -4.91
CA ALA A 49 13.33 2.92 -5.22
C ALA A 49 13.22 3.27 -6.72
N TYR A 50 13.44 2.32 -7.63
CA TYR A 50 13.31 2.50 -9.09
C TYR A 50 11.95 2.04 -9.64
N THR A 51 11.00 1.68 -8.77
CA THR A 51 9.70 1.16 -9.19
C THR A 51 8.93 2.22 -9.96
N THR A 52 8.34 1.80 -11.08
CA THR A 52 7.45 2.61 -11.91
C THR A 52 6.17 1.82 -12.20
N TYR A 53 5.14 2.50 -12.70
CA TYR A 53 3.94 1.84 -13.20
C TYR A 53 4.28 0.73 -14.22
N ASP A 54 5.17 1.02 -15.17
CA ASP A 54 5.55 0.08 -16.22
C ASP A 54 6.38 -1.10 -15.68
N SER A 55 7.28 -0.87 -14.71
CA SER A 55 8.07 -1.97 -14.13
C SER A 55 7.18 -2.96 -13.39
N LEU A 56 6.17 -2.49 -12.67
CA LEU A 56 5.18 -3.33 -12.02
C LEU A 56 4.32 -4.08 -13.05
N ASN A 57 3.86 -3.38 -14.10
CA ASN A 57 3.01 -4.01 -15.11
C ASN A 57 3.75 -5.03 -15.98
N ASN A 58 5.05 -4.84 -16.22
CA ASN A 58 5.87 -5.77 -16.99
C ASN A 58 6.31 -6.99 -16.17
N ASN A 59 6.41 -6.86 -14.84
CA ASN A 59 6.70 -7.97 -13.95
C ASN A 59 5.42 -8.57 -13.34
N LYS A 60 4.95 -9.68 -13.91
CA LYS A 60 3.72 -10.36 -13.46
C LYS A 60 3.87 -11.25 -12.21
N VAL A 61 5.00 -11.18 -11.51
CA VAL A 61 5.21 -11.92 -10.25
C VAL A 61 4.60 -11.14 -9.08
N THR A 62 3.89 -11.84 -8.20
CA THR A 62 3.25 -11.25 -7.01
C THR A 62 3.19 -12.24 -5.85
N THR A 63 3.26 -11.75 -4.62
CA THR A 63 2.97 -12.52 -3.40
C THR A 63 1.48 -12.48 -3.01
N CYS A 64 0.65 -11.82 -3.81
CA CYS A 64 -0.78 -11.65 -3.57
C CYS A 64 -1.59 -12.90 -3.90
N ASN A 65 -2.74 -13.04 -3.23
CA ASN A 65 -3.72 -14.09 -3.51
C ASN A 65 -4.46 -13.91 -4.85
N SER A 66 -4.31 -12.74 -5.49
CA SER A 66 -4.78 -12.46 -6.85
C SER A 66 -3.59 -12.33 -7.78
N ALA A 67 -3.44 -13.26 -8.72
CA ALA A 67 -2.36 -13.21 -9.73
C ALA A 67 -2.53 -12.04 -10.72
N ALA A 68 -3.71 -11.41 -10.77
CA ALA A 68 -3.94 -10.21 -11.58
C ALA A 68 -3.39 -8.95 -10.91
N ASP A 69 -3.11 -8.99 -9.60
CA ASP A 69 -2.58 -7.85 -8.86
C ASP A 69 -1.06 -7.90 -8.78
N VAL A 70 -0.44 -7.06 -9.60
CA VAL A 70 1.01 -6.88 -9.71
C VAL A 70 1.49 -5.60 -9.02
N SER A 71 0.64 -5.01 -8.17
CA SER A 71 0.96 -3.81 -7.40
C SER A 71 2.03 -4.10 -6.35
N ALA A 72 2.70 -3.04 -5.91
CA ALA A 72 3.53 -3.06 -4.71
C ALA A 72 2.79 -2.35 -3.59
N TYR A 73 2.82 -2.94 -2.40
CA TYR A 73 2.35 -2.32 -1.17
C TYR A 73 3.52 -2.26 -0.19
N TRP A 74 3.61 -1.18 0.58
CA TRP A 74 4.64 -1.07 1.60
C TRP A 74 4.14 -0.33 2.83
N ALA A 75 4.69 -0.71 3.98
CA ALA A 75 4.43 -0.09 5.27
C ALA A 75 5.76 0.12 6.02
N PRO A 76 5.90 1.18 6.84
CA PRO A 76 7.09 1.38 7.65
C PRO A 76 7.39 0.18 8.55
N GLN A 77 8.67 -0.18 8.67
CA GLN A 77 9.10 -1.29 9.50
C GLN A 77 8.77 -1.02 10.97
N LEU A 78 8.00 -1.94 11.57
CA LEU A 78 7.68 -1.85 12.99
C LEU A 78 8.87 -2.35 13.83
N LYS A 79 9.39 -1.45 14.66
CA LYS A 79 10.43 -1.76 15.64
C LYS A 79 9.89 -1.62 17.06
N ARG A 80 10.13 -2.63 17.90
CA ARG A 80 9.87 -2.61 19.35
C ARG A 80 11.20 -2.76 20.10
N LYS A 81 11.19 -2.56 21.42
CA LYS A 81 12.38 -2.74 22.28
C LYS A 81 13.03 -4.13 22.13
N SER A 82 12.23 -5.16 21.89
CA SER A 82 12.69 -6.54 21.67
C SER A 82 13.27 -6.80 20.27
N GLY A 83 13.19 -5.86 19.35
CA GLY A 83 13.65 -6.00 17.96
C GLY A 83 12.58 -5.67 16.92
N ILE A 84 12.88 -6.05 15.68
CA ILE A 84 11.99 -5.86 14.52
C ILE A 84 10.82 -6.85 14.58
N VAL A 85 9.63 -6.37 14.22
CA VAL A 85 8.43 -7.19 14.07
C VAL A 85 8.15 -7.37 12.58
N PHE A 86 8.36 -8.59 12.08
CA PHE A 86 8.06 -8.91 10.69
C PHE A 86 6.56 -9.16 10.50
N PRO A 87 5.94 -8.57 9.46
CA PRO A 87 4.55 -8.82 9.11
C PRO A 87 4.40 -10.18 8.42
N THR A 88 3.26 -10.84 8.61
CA THR A 88 2.93 -12.07 7.85
C THR A 88 2.35 -11.73 6.48
N TYR A 89 1.38 -10.81 6.45
CA TYR A 89 0.69 -10.37 5.25
C TYR A 89 0.16 -8.94 5.42
N GLN A 90 -0.14 -8.30 4.30
CA GLN A 90 -0.91 -7.06 4.21
C GLN A 90 -2.23 -7.32 3.49
N LYS A 91 -3.29 -6.67 3.98
CA LYS A 91 -4.62 -6.67 3.38
C LYS A 91 -4.93 -5.27 2.85
N THR A 92 -5.11 -5.13 1.54
CA THR A 92 -5.47 -3.85 0.91
C THR A 92 -6.84 -3.98 0.28
N TYR A 93 -7.73 -3.02 0.55
CA TYR A 93 -9.08 -3.04 -0.01
C TYR A 93 -9.60 -1.62 -0.27
N TYR A 94 -10.43 -1.49 -1.31
CA TYR A 94 -11.29 -0.33 -1.56
C TYR A 94 -12.73 -0.83 -1.64
N LEU A 95 -13.58 -0.40 -0.72
CA LEU A 95 -15.00 -0.74 -0.73
C LEU A 95 -15.80 0.44 -1.27
N ASN A 96 -16.75 0.16 -2.16
CA ASN A 96 -17.77 1.12 -2.53
C ASN A 96 -19.06 0.77 -1.77
N ASP A 97 -19.31 1.48 -0.68
CA ASP A 97 -20.55 1.36 0.10
C ASP A 97 -21.67 2.28 -0.39
N GLN A 98 -21.36 3.17 -1.37
CA GLN A 98 -22.31 4.13 -1.92
C GLN A 98 -22.86 3.67 -3.29
N PRO A 99 -24.20 3.51 -3.43
CA PRO A 99 -24.80 3.04 -4.68
C PRO A 99 -24.85 4.09 -5.81
N VAL A 100 -24.39 5.34 -5.58
CA VAL A 100 -24.87 6.49 -6.38
C VAL A 100 -23.87 7.03 -7.40
N VAL A 101 -22.59 6.63 -7.39
CA VAL A 101 -21.60 7.14 -8.36
C VAL A 101 -20.88 5.99 -9.08
N PRO A 102 -20.86 5.97 -10.43
CA PRO A 102 -20.04 5.02 -11.17
C PRO A 102 -18.55 5.19 -10.82
N VAL A 103 -17.93 4.14 -10.30
CA VAL A 103 -16.49 4.11 -10.01
C VAL A 103 -15.73 4.16 -11.33
N GLN A 104 -14.78 5.09 -11.45
CA GLN A 104 -13.85 5.16 -12.57
C GLN A 104 -12.52 4.48 -12.20
N PRO A 105 -11.83 3.84 -13.15
CA PRO A 105 -10.48 3.34 -12.91
C PRO A 105 -9.54 4.46 -12.48
N ILE A 106 -8.62 4.15 -11.56
CA ILE A 106 -7.51 5.04 -11.23
C ILE A 106 -6.65 5.22 -12.49
N PRO A 107 -6.32 6.46 -12.91
CA PRO A 107 -5.48 6.70 -14.07
C PRO A 107 -4.13 5.97 -13.96
N PRO A 108 -3.62 5.34 -15.02
CA PRO A 108 -2.28 4.77 -15.05
C PRO A 108 -1.21 5.79 -14.68
N GLY A 109 -0.28 5.40 -13.81
CA GLY A 109 0.82 6.26 -13.37
C GLY A 109 0.41 7.41 -12.45
N LEU A 110 -0.81 7.42 -11.89
CA LEU A 110 -1.16 8.38 -10.86
C LEU A 110 -0.27 8.19 -9.63
N GLU A 111 0.46 9.24 -9.27
CA GLU A 111 1.17 9.36 -7.99
C GLU A 111 0.43 10.40 -7.14
N MET A 112 0.16 10.05 -5.88
CA MET A 112 -0.56 10.91 -4.96
C MET A 112 0.07 10.82 -3.57
N LEU A 113 0.45 11.99 -3.05
CA LEU A 113 0.81 12.18 -1.64
C LEU A 113 -0.25 13.08 -1.01
N ALA A 114 -0.89 12.60 0.05
CA ALA A 114 -1.88 13.35 0.79
C ALA A 114 -1.51 13.35 2.27
N GLY A 115 -1.48 14.52 2.90
CA GLY A 115 -1.07 14.67 4.29
C GLY A 115 -0.01 15.74 4.47
N ASP A 116 0.50 15.83 5.70
CA ASP A 116 1.69 16.59 6.05
C ASP A 116 2.58 15.67 6.88
N HIS A 117 3.77 15.34 6.36
CA HIS A 117 4.70 14.44 7.03
C HIS A 117 5.31 15.06 8.30
N MET A 118 5.15 16.37 8.49
CA MET A 118 5.52 17.08 9.73
C MET A 118 4.29 17.34 10.62
N GLY A 119 3.11 16.88 10.22
CA GLY A 119 1.87 17.13 10.92
C GLY A 119 1.81 16.37 12.25
N THR A 120 1.60 17.10 13.34
CA THR A 120 1.48 16.53 14.70
C THR A 120 0.02 16.33 15.13
N GLY A 121 -0.93 16.34 14.19
CA GLY A 121 -2.35 16.25 14.49
C GLY A 121 -3.18 15.76 13.31
N PRO A 122 -4.48 15.45 13.52
CA PRO A 122 -5.34 14.91 12.48
C PRO A 122 -5.43 15.86 11.28
N ASN A 123 -5.13 15.36 10.08
CA ASN A 123 -5.32 16.13 8.86
C ASN A 123 -6.78 16.00 8.38
N PRO A 124 -7.60 17.07 8.40
CA PRO A 124 -9.03 16.97 8.04
C PRO A 124 -9.26 16.63 6.56
N ARG A 125 -8.21 16.68 5.71
CA ARG A 125 -8.26 16.30 4.29
C ARG A 125 -7.89 14.83 4.05
N VAL A 126 -7.33 14.16 5.06
CA VAL A 126 -7.01 12.73 5.03
C VAL A 126 -7.89 12.06 6.06
N ILE A 127 -8.93 11.35 5.62
CA ILE A 127 -9.83 10.63 6.53
C ILE A 127 -9.22 9.23 6.74
N PRO A 128 -8.63 8.91 7.91
CA PRO A 128 -8.25 7.55 8.22
C PRO A 128 -9.53 6.73 8.39
N VAL A 129 -9.76 5.77 7.51
CA VAL A 129 -10.85 4.80 7.68
C VAL A 129 -10.39 3.78 8.72
N LEU A 130 -10.69 4.06 9.99
CA LEU A 130 -10.42 3.15 11.09
C LEU A 130 -11.42 1.97 11.03
N GLY A 131 -10.95 0.82 10.53
CA GLY A 131 -11.51 -0.46 10.91
C GLY A 131 -11.40 -0.63 12.44
N ARG A 132 -12.36 -1.31 13.06
CA ARG A 132 -12.51 -1.52 14.52
C ARG A 132 -11.15 -1.62 15.26
N PRO A 133 -11.01 -1.02 16.45
CA PRO A 133 -9.72 -0.61 17.01
C PRO A 133 -8.81 -1.82 17.22
N VAL A 134 -7.83 -1.95 16.33
CA VAL A 134 -6.55 -2.57 16.65
C VAL A 134 -5.62 -1.37 16.78
N HIS A 135 -5.06 -1.16 17.97
CA HIS A 135 -4.19 -0.04 18.31
C HIS A 135 -3.36 0.46 17.12
N ASN A 136 -3.64 1.69 16.68
CA ASN A 136 -2.69 2.46 15.87
C ASN A 136 -1.41 2.54 16.70
N VAL A 137 -0.38 1.83 16.27
CA VAL A 137 0.98 2.08 16.71
C VAL A 137 1.60 2.95 15.63
N ASP A 138 1.41 4.26 15.77
CA ASP A 138 2.37 5.20 15.20
C ASP A 138 3.74 4.77 15.76
N ALA A 139 4.69 4.46 14.87
CA ALA A 139 5.99 3.91 15.24
C ALA A 139 6.85 4.88 16.10
N ASP A 140 6.34 6.09 16.37
CA ASP A 140 6.96 7.12 17.19
C ASP A 140 6.38 7.24 18.62
N GLU A 141 5.37 6.45 19.01
CA GLU A 141 4.80 6.45 20.37
C GLU A 141 4.95 5.12 21.13
N LEU A 142 6.15 4.55 21.17
CA LEU A 142 6.48 3.55 22.19
C LEU A 142 7.30 4.22 23.32
N PRO A 143 6.72 4.40 24.53
CA PRO A 143 7.47 4.97 25.66
C PRO A 143 8.64 4.06 26.07
N ALA A 144 9.70 4.70 26.61
CA ALA A 144 10.99 4.12 27.00
C ALA A 144 10.94 2.93 27.98
#